data_AF-A0A8V5GMR4-F1
#
_entry.id   AF-A0A8V5GMR4-F1
#
_cell.length_a   1.000
_cell.length_b   1.000
_cell.length_c   1.000
_cell.angle_alpha   90.00
_cell.angle_beta   90.00
_cell.angle_gamma   90.00
#
_symmetry.space_group_name_H-M   'P 1'
#
loop_
_entity.id
_entity.type
_entity.pdbx_description
1 polymer ?
#
loop_
_entity_poly.entity_id
_entity_poly.type
_entity_poly.pdbx_seq_one_letter_code
_entity_poly.pdbx_strand_id
1 'polypeptide(L)'
;TLEREMAFRTEMGLYYSYFKIIIEAPSFWNGVWAIMNDRLTEYPLVINTLQRFNLYPEVVLASWYRIYTAVMDFFGVPTKMCWTVNRGKGLSPVESCEGLGDPASFYVAMIFLLNGLMMSLFFIYGTYLSGSRLGGLVTVACFFFNHGECTRVMWTPPLRESFSYPFLVLQMLLLTYILRIPNINTGSLIALCVSNIFFMLPWQFAQFVLLTQIASLFAVCIMGYIDSCKLQKILAAHMVALVVCFILMFEKKSFNTLRLYTSLWKTGQVLFTTSFLLSSSFPPCISYQAHIGNILKSKFIGYKDFDTLMYTCAAEFDFMEKETPVRYTKTLLLPVVLVVLGVIIKKLVYHALQLLAYSVLAILIMRLKLFLTPHLCVMASLVCSKQLFGWLFCKIQPKTLVFAILALMAIEGSANLQTQWNIMGEFSNLPQEELLEWIKVNTRQDAVFAGAMPTMASVKLSTLRPIVNHPHYEDAGLRARTKVVYSMYSRKPAKDVKRELIKLGANYYILEESLCVSRKKPGCSMPEIWDVEDPANSGRVPLCTLMSKDSRPYFFTVFENSNYRVLKIPRE
;
A
#
# COMPACT_ATOMS: atom_id res chain seq x y z
N THR A 1 10.24 11.77 19.01
CA THR A 1 11.52 11.17 19.47
C THR A 1 11.95 10.04 18.54
N LEU A 2 13.23 9.68 18.57
CA LEU A 2 13.84 8.72 17.63
C LEU A 2 13.09 7.38 17.59
N GLU A 3 12.68 6.84 18.74
CA GLU A 3 11.95 5.57 18.85
C GLU A 3 10.63 5.58 18.07
N ARG A 4 9.87 6.69 18.13
CA ARG A 4 8.62 6.84 17.35
C ARG A 4 8.87 6.91 15.85
N GLU A 5 9.97 7.55 15.45
CA GLU A 5 10.37 7.59 14.04
C GLU A 5 10.73 6.20 13.54
N MET A 6 11.40 5.40 14.35
CA MET A 6 11.78 4.03 14.03
C MET A 6 10.57 3.08 13.93
N ALA A 7 9.43 3.41 14.55
CA ALA A 7 8.18 2.66 14.36
C ALA A 7 7.67 2.77 12.90
N PHE A 8 7.98 3.87 12.20
CA PHE A 8 7.68 4.01 10.78
C PHE A 8 8.72 3.29 9.91
N ARG A 9 8.49 2.00 9.67
CA ARG A 9 9.37 1.17 8.84
C ARG A 9 9.15 1.37 7.33
N THR A 10 10.15 1.03 6.53
CA THR A 10 10.07 0.94 5.06
C THR A 10 9.46 2.17 4.39
N GLU A 11 8.39 2.02 3.62
CA GLU A 11 7.71 3.08 2.88
C GLU A 11 7.08 4.11 3.84
N MET A 12 6.62 3.67 5.01
CA MET A 12 5.98 4.55 6.00
C MET A 12 6.95 5.61 6.50
N GLY A 13 8.18 5.20 6.84
CA GLY A 13 9.22 6.11 7.30
C GLY A 13 9.64 7.08 6.21
N LEU A 14 9.67 6.60 4.96
CA LEU A 14 9.96 7.46 3.81
C LEU A 14 8.88 8.54 3.64
N TYR A 15 7.59 8.21 3.67
CA TYR A 15 6.51 9.19 3.53
C TYR A 15 6.47 10.18 4.69
N TYR A 16 6.59 9.67 5.92
CA TYR A 16 6.64 10.51 7.12
C TYR A 16 7.84 11.47 7.11
N SER A 17 8.98 11.09 6.50
CA SER A 17 10.13 11.98 6.37
C SER A 17 9.81 13.26 5.58
N TYR A 18 8.95 13.20 4.55
CA TYR A 18 8.57 14.38 3.78
C TYR A 18 7.61 15.28 4.56
N PHE A 19 6.65 14.67 5.26
CA PHE A 19 5.78 15.41 6.19
C PHE A 19 6.63 16.16 7.24
N LYS A 20 7.62 15.48 7.83
CA LYS A 20 8.57 16.05 8.79
C LYS A 20 9.35 17.24 8.23
N ILE A 21 9.89 17.11 7.01
CA ILE A 21 10.61 18.22 6.34
C ILE A 21 9.72 19.46 6.18
N ILE A 22 8.44 19.29 5.82
CA ILE A 22 7.53 20.42 5.62
C ILE A 22 7.20 21.10 6.95
N ILE A 23 6.99 20.36 8.04
CA ILE A 23 6.62 20.94 9.34
C ILE A 23 7.82 21.61 10.04
N GLU A 24 9.03 21.07 9.87
CA GLU A 24 10.26 21.60 10.49
C GLU A 24 10.87 22.78 9.72
N ALA A 25 10.46 22.99 8.47
CA ALA A 25 10.90 24.14 7.68
C ALA A 25 10.51 25.49 8.35
N PRO A 26 11.21 26.60 8.04
CA PRO A 26 10.82 27.91 8.58
C PRO A 26 9.45 28.39 8.06
N SER A 27 9.07 28.01 6.84
CA SER A 27 7.77 28.32 6.24
C SER A 27 7.22 27.14 5.46
N PHE A 28 5.90 27.09 5.28
CA PHE A 28 5.24 26.03 4.49
C PHE A 28 5.80 25.97 3.06
N TRP A 29 5.94 27.13 2.40
CA TRP A 29 6.48 27.20 1.05
C TRP A 29 7.95 26.76 0.95
N ASN A 30 8.77 27.08 1.95
CA ASN A 30 10.16 26.60 1.99
C ASN A 30 10.21 25.07 2.16
N GLY A 31 9.31 24.51 2.98
CA GLY A 31 9.15 23.06 3.12
C GLY A 31 8.73 22.38 1.81
N VAL A 32 7.72 22.94 1.13
CA VAL A 32 7.27 22.44 -0.19
C VAL A 32 8.40 22.55 -1.23
N TRP A 33 9.14 23.66 -1.24
CA TRP A 33 10.27 23.85 -2.14
C TRP A 33 11.42 22.86 -1.87
N ALA A 34 11.68 22.55 -0.59
CA ALA A 34 12.70 21.57 -0.18
C ALA A 34 12.37 20.15 -0.67
N ILE A 35 11.11 19.72 -0.60
CA ILE A 35 10.70 18.41 -1.14
C ILE A 35 10.64 18.39 -2.68
N MET A 36 10.35 19.52 -3.32
CA MET A 36 10.36 19.64 -4.78
C MET A 36 11.78 19.64 -5.37
N ASN A 37 12.79 20.02 -4.58
CA ASN A 37 14.20 20.02 -4.98
C ASN A 37 15.03 19.13 -4.05
N ASP A 38 14.56 17.90 -3.83
CA ASP A 38 15.18 17.00 -2.88
C ASP A 38 16.47 16.40 -3.44
N ARG A 39 17.54 16.49 -2.65
CA ARG A 39 18.86 15.90 -2.95
C ARG A 39 19.18 14.67 -2.09
N LEU A 40 18.30 14.35 -1.13
CA LEU A 40 18.57 13.33 -0.11
C LEU A 40 18.08 11.95 -0.54
N THR A 41 16.96 11.84 -1.23
CA THR A 41 16.31 10.53 -1.48
C THR A 41 16.98 9.71 -2.59
N GLU A 42 17.53 10.35 -3.62
CA GLU A 42 18.15 9.66 -4.77
C GLU A 42 19.53 10.25 -5.13
N TYR A 43 20.40 10.42 -4.15
CA TYR A 43 21.71 11.06 -4.36
C TYR A 43 22.53 10.35 -5.47
N PRO A 44 23.18 11.07 -6.40
CA PRO A 44 23.39 12.53 -6.47
C PRO A 44 22.30 13.29 -7.25
N LEU A 45 21.21 12.63 -7.64
CA LEU A 45 20.15 13.26 -8.43
C LEU A 45 19.34 14.21 -7.56
N VAL A 46 18.91 15.32 -8.18
CA VAL A 46 17.90 16.20 -7.59
C VAL A 46 16.55 15.82 -8.19
N ILE A 47 15.61 15.43 -7.33
CA ILE A 47 14.31 14.94 -7.78
C ILE A 47 13.16 15.74 -7.15
N ASN A 48 12.09 15.89 -7.93
CA ASN A 48 10.83 16.39 -7.42
C ASN A 48 10.07 15.23 -6.75
N THR A 49 10.16 15.13 -5.43
CA THR A 49 9.56 14.03 -4.66
C THR A 49 8.05 14.14 -4.58
N LEU A 50 7.50 15.36 -4.63
CA LEU A 50 6.05 15.61 -4.65
C LEU A 50 5.40 14.93 -5.85
N GLN A 51 5.97 15.15 -7.03
CA GLN A 51 5.54 14.54 -8.28
C GLN A 51 5.87 13.05 -8.31
N ARG A 52 7.08 12.67 -7.87
CA ARG A 52 7.57 11.29 -8.01
C ARG A 52 6.82 10.29 -7.13
N PHE A 53 6.40 10.69 -5.93
CA PHE A 53 5.77 9.79 -4.96
C PHE A 53 4.32 10.14 -4.63
N ASN A 54 3.70 11.08 -5.37
CA ASN A 54 2.35 11.59 -5.11
C ASN A 54 2.13 12.03 -3.65
N LEU A 55 3.00 12.91 -3.13
CA LEU A 55 2.99 13.35 -1.72
C LEU A 55 1.87 14.35 -1.37
N TYR A 56 0.78 14.39 -2.15
CA TYR A 56 -0.36 15.28 -1.88
C TYR A 56 -0.95 15.10 -0.47
N PRO A 57 -1.18 13.86 0.04
CA PRO A 57 -1.68 13.67 1.39
C PRO A 57 -0.76 14.28 2.45
N GLU A 58 0.55 14.10 2.33
CA GLU A 58 1.52 14.60 3.29
C GLU A 58 1.59 16.13 3.29
N VAL A 59 1.51 16.77 2.11
CA VAL A 59 1.47 18.24 2.00
C VAL A 59 0.21 18.82 2.65
N VAL A 60 -0.96 18.19 2.42
CA VAL A 60 -2.22 18.60 3.03
C VAL A 60 -2.17 18.43 4.55
N LEU A 61 -1.69 17.28 5.04
CA LEU A 61 -1.57 17.02 6.47
C LEU A 61 -0.56 17.97 7.15
N ALA A 62 0.56 18.29 6.49
CA ALA A 62 1.55 19.24 7.02
C ALA A 62 0.97 20.67 7.11
N SER A 63 0.14 21.07 6.13
CA SER A 63 -0.59 22.34 6.18
C SER A 63 -1.55 22.36 7.37
N TRP A 64 -2.37 21.32 7.53
CA TRP A 64 -3.30 21.20 8.67
C TRP A 64 -2.60 21.18 10.01
N TYR A 65 -1.45 20.49 10.12
CA TYR A 65 -0.66 20.47 11.35
C TYR A 65 -0.16 21.87 11.74
N ARG A 66 0.42 22.61 10.78
CA ARG A 66 0.89 23.99 11.03
C ARG A 66 -0.24 24.94 11.41
N ILE A 67 -1.40 24.81 10.77
CA ILE A 67 -2.60 25.59 11.12
C ILE A 67 -3.06 25.22 12.53
N TYR A 68 -3.14 23.93 12.85
CA TYR A 68 -3.53 23.44 14.17
C TYR A 68 -2.59 23.96 15.26
N THR A 69 -1.26 23.84 15.09
CA THR A 69 -0.30 24.35 16.08
C THR A 69 -0.41 25.87 16.23
N ALA A 70 -0.50 26.62 15.13
CA ALA A 70 -0.62 28.08 15.18
C ALA A 70 -1.91 28.53 15.89
N VAL A 71 -3.03 27.85 15.66
CA VAL A 71 -4.31 28.14 16.31
C VAL A 71 -4.24 27.80 17.81
N MET A 72 -3.67 26.66 18.18
CA MET A 72 -3.59 26.24 19.57
C MET A 72 -2.60 27.10 20.38
N ASP A 73 -1.49 27.51 19.75
CA ASP A 73 -0.52 28.44 20.32
C ASP A 73 -1.17 29.82 20.55
N PHE A 74 -2.03 30.27 19.62
CA PHE A 74 -2.80 31.51 19.78
C PHE A 74 -3.78 31.45 20.97
N PHE A 75 -4.41 30.30 21.21
CA PHE A 75 -5.30 30.08 22.37
C PHE A 75 -4.56 29.69 23.66
N GLY A 76 -3.23 29.50 23.61
CA GLY A 76 -2.42 29.10 24.77
C GLY A 76 -2.74 27.72 25.32
N VAL A 77 -3.34 26.83 24.51
CA VAL A 77 -3.76 25.49 24.96
C VAL A 77 -2.62 24.49 24.73
N PRO A 78 -2.14 23.78 25.76
CA PRO A 78 -1.06 22.81 25.59
C PRO A 78 -1.53 21.64 24.71
N THR A 79 -0.83 21.40 23.60
CA THR A 79 -1.19 20.39 22.58
C THR A 79 -0.51 19.04 22.77
N LYS A 80 0.54 18.99 23.61
CA LYS A 80 1.29 17.77 23.93
C LYS A 80 1.74 17.76 25.38
N MET A 81 1.82 16.57 25.95
CA MET A 81 2.38 16.31 27.28
C MET A 81 3.59 15.39 27.14
N CYS A 82 4.73 15.78 27.71
CA CYS A 82 5.98 15.02 27.61
C CYS A 82 6.34 14.38 28.95
N TRP A 83 6.71 13.11 28.90
CA TRP A 83 7.13 12.31 30.05
C TRP A 83 8.54 11.79 29.82
N THR A 84 9.35 11.73 30.87
CA THR A 84 10.67 11.08 30.81
C THR A 84 10.51 9.61 31.22
N VAL A 85 10.75 8.70 30.27
CA VAL A 85 10.66 7.25 30.49
C VAL A 85 12.04 6.68 30.75
N ASN A 86 12.21 6.04 31.91
CA ASN A 86 13.44 5.34 32.27
C ASN A 86 13.43 3.94 31.65
N ARG A 87 14.41 3.64 30.80
CA ARG A 87 14.49 2.41 29.99
C ARG A 87 15.13 1.21 30.70
N GLY A 88 15.41 1.32 32.01
CA GLY A 88 16.06 0.28 32.81
C GLY A 88 17.54 0.56 33.12
N LYS A 89 18.25 -0.43 33.70
CA LYS A 89 19.65 -0.25 34.15
C LYS A 89 20.60 -0.13 32.95
N GLY A 90 21.28 1.01 32.83
CA GLY A 90 22.36 1.23 31.86
C GLY A 90 21.94 1.90 30.55
N LEU A 91 20.66 2.24 30.36
CA LEU A 91 20.17 2.96 29.18
C LEU A 91 19.82 4.42 29.54
N SER A 92 20.07 5.34 28.61
CA SER A 92 19.72 6.75 28.80
C SER A 92 18.19 6.92 28.84
N PRO A 93 17.66 7.77 29.75
CA PRO A 93 16.23 8.08 29.76
C PRO A 93 15.84 8.79 28.46
N VAL A 94 14.62 8.53 27.97
CA VAL A 94 14.09 9.15 26.75
C VAL A 94 12.80 9.90 27.06
N GLU A 95 12.66 11.05 26.41
CA GLU A 95 11.44 11.83 26.46
C GLU A 95 10.38 11.22 25.51
N SER A 96 9.16 11.01 25.98
CA SER A 96 8.02 10.57 25.17
C SER A 96 6.91 11.60 25.30
N CYS A 97 6.56 12.24 24.20
CA CYS A 97 5.54 13.28 24.14
C CYS A 97 4.25 12.76 23.52
N GLU A 98 3.14 12.76 24.26
CA GLU A 98 1.83 12.33 23.76
C GLU A 98 0.92 13.52 23.47
N GLY A 99 0.02 13.36 22.50
CA GLY A 99 -0.97 14.36 22.11
C GLY A 99 -0.90 14.75 20.63
N LEU A 100 -1.92 15.47 20.16
CA LEU A 100 -2.01 15.93 18.77
C LEU A 100 -0.96 17.00 18.41
N GLY A 101 -0.27 17.56 19.41
CA GLY A 101 0.90 18.41 19.20
C GLY A 101 2.16 17.64 18.80
N ASP A 102 2.24 16.32 19.06
CA ASP A 102 3.35 15.50 18.54
C ASP A 102 3.13 15.18 17.05
N PRO A 103 4.10 15.47 16.16
CA PRO A 103 3.93 15.25 14.72
C PRO A 103 3.55 13.83 14.33
N ALA A 104 4.14 12.81 14.97
CA ALA A 104 3.87 11.41 14.66
C ALA A 104 2.45 11.02 15.08
N SER A 105 2.04 11.42 16.28
CA SER A 105 0.67 11.21 16.78
C SER A 105 -0.37 11.90 15.92
N PHE A 106 -0.14 13.16 15.52
CA PHE A 106 -1.05 13.90 14.63
C PHE A 106 -1.22 13.19 13.29
N TYR A 107 -0.10 12.80 12.67
CA TYR A 107 -0.08 12.15 11.37
C TYR A 107 -0.89 10.84 11.36
N VAL A 108 -0.66 9.97 12.36
CA VAL A 108 -1.40 8.71 12.51
C VAL A 108 -2.87 8.96 12.88
N ALA A 109 -3.17 9.92 13.75
CA ALA A 109 -4.53 10.25 14.16
C ALA A 109 -5.42 10.67 12.98
N MET A 110 -4.91 11.46 12.05
CA MET A 110 -5.65 11.86 10.85
C MET A 110 -5.98 10.67 9.95
N ILE A 111 -5.08 9.70 9.83
CA ILE A 111 -5.31 8.46 9.08
C ILE A 111 -6.38 7.62 9.76
N PHE A 112 -6.35 7.51 11.09
CA PHE A 112 -7.37 6.79 11.86
C PHE A 112 -8.74 7.47 11.77
N LEU A 113 -8.81 8.79 11.79
CA LEU A 113 -10.04 9.55 11.58
C LEU A 113 -10.63 9.26 10.19
N LEU A 114 -9.79 9.26 9.15
CA LEU A 114 -10.20 8.92 7.79
C LEU A 114 -10.70 7.47 7.66
N ASN A 115 -10.10 6.53 8.40
CA ASN A 115 -10.57 5.14 8.46
C ASN A 115 -11.84 4.97 9.31
N GLY A 116 -12.07 5.83 10.30
CA GLY A 116 -13.35 5.94 11.00
C GLY A 116 -14.48 6.40 10.07
N LEU A 117 -14.20 7.34 9.17
CA LEU A 117 -15.13 7.74 8.11
C LEU A 117 -15.46 6.56 7.17
N MET A 118 -14.46 5.76 6.81
CA MET A 118 -14.66 4.54 6.02
C MET A 118 -15.64 3.57 6.68
N MET A 119 -15.58 3.37 7.99
CA MET A 119 -16.55 2.53 8.72
C MET A 119 -17.98 3.09 8.63
N SER A 120 -18.12 4.40 8.74
CA SER A 120 -19.42 5.07 8.58
C SER A 120 -19.97 4.87 7.16
N LEU A 121 -19.11 4.95 6.15
CA LEU A 121 -19.49 4.69 4.75
C LEU A 121 -19.91 3.23 4.53
N PHE A 122 -19.23 2.25 5.15
CA PHE A 122 -19.64 0.86 5.09
C PHE A 122 -21.01 0.61 5.74
N PHE A 123 -21.29 1.26 6.86
CA PHE A 123 -22.61 1.18 7.50
C PHE A 123 -23.71 1.73 6.57
N ILE A 124 -23.48 2.88 5.95
CA ILE A 124 -24.40 3.49 4.99
C ILE A 124 -24.57 2.57 3.78
N TYR A 125 -23.48 2.00 3.27
CA TYR A 125 -23.50 1.13 2.10
C TYR A 125 -24.26 -0.18 2.35
N GLY A 126 -23.99 -0.87 3.46
CA GLY A 126 -24.75 -2.06 3.85
C GLY A 126 -26.23 -1.77 4.12
N THR A 127 -26.55 -0.61 4.69
CA THR A 127 -27.94 -0.17 4.91
C THR A 127 -28.65 0.10 3.58
N TYR A 128 -27.98 0.77 2.64
CA TYR A 128 -28.54 1.09 1.32
C TYR A 128 -28.76 -0.16 0.46
N LEU A 129 -27.82 -1.11 0.50
CA LEU A 129 -27.88 -2.34 -0.30
C LEU A 129 -28.97 -3.28 0.22
N SER A 130 -29.06 -3.47 1.53
CA SER A 130 -30.06 -4.35 2.17
C SER A 130 -31.45 -3.70 2.33
N GLY A 131 -31.54 -2.37 2.30
CA GLY A 131 -32.78 -1.63 2.61
C GLY A 131 -33.18 -1.69 4.10
N SER A 132 -32.25 -2.05 4.99
CA SER A 132 -32.49 -2.21 6.43
C SER A 132 -31.29 -1.72 7.25
N ARG A 133 -31.55 -1.04 8.37
CA ARG A 133 -30.49 -0.63 9.33
C ARG A 133 -29.71 -1.83 9.89
N LEU A 134 -30.35 -3.00 9.96
CA LEU A 134 -29.69 -4.23 10.40
C LEU A 134 -28.60 -4.68 9.42
N GLY A 135 -28.77 -4.45 8.11
CA GLY A 135 -27.74 -4.81 7.14
C GLY A 135 -26.47 -3.97 7.30
N GLY A 136 -26.60 -2.70 7.66
CA GLY A 136 -25.45 -1.85 8.04
C GLY A 136 -24.72 -2.38 9.26
N LEU A 137 -25.44 -2.76 10.32
CA LEU A 137 -24.85 -3.38 11.51
C LEU A 137 -24.14 -4.69 11.19
N VAL A 138 -24.74 -5.54 10.34
CA VAL A 138 -24.10 -6.79 9.89
C VAL A 138 -22.80 -6.50 9.17
N THR A 139 -22.76 -5.55 8.22
CA THR A 139 -21.53 -5.21 7.51
C THR A 139 -20.42 -4.77 8.47
N VAL A 140 -20.73 -3.90 9.43
CA VAL A 140 -19.75 -3.40 10.40
C VAL A 140 -19.28 -4.53 11.33
N ALA A 141 -20.18 -5.38 11.82
CA ALA A 141 -19.81 -6.53 12.65
C ALA A 141 -18.90 -7.51 11.89
N CYS A 142 -19.27 -7.88 10.65
CA CYS A 142 -18.46 -8.73 9.78
C CYS A 142 -17.07 -8.14 9.52
N PHE A 143 -16.98 -6.82 9.35
CA PHE A 143 -15.72 -6.12 9.16
C PHE A 143 -14.82 -6.23 10.40
N PHE A 144 -15.36 -5.99 11.60
CA PHE A 144 -14.59 -6.10 12.85
C PHE A 144 -14.20 -7.55 13.18
N PHE A 145 -15.07 -8.53 12.97
CA PHE A 145 -14.75 -9.96 13.18
C PHE A 145 -13.63 -10.47 12.26
N ASN A 146 -13.44 -9.83 11.10
CA ASN A 146 -12.38 -10.14 10.14
C ASN A 146 -11.37 -8.99 10.00
N HIS A 147 -11.19 -8.16 11.04
CA HIS A 147 -10.42 -6.91 10.95
C HIS A 147 -9.01 -7.08 10.37
N GLY A 148 -8.29 -8.13 10.79
CA GLY A 148 -6.92 -8.40 10.31
C GLY A 148 -6.81 -8.76 8.83
N GLU A 149 -7.90 -9.19 8.20
CA GLU A 149 -7.97 -9.48 6.76
C GLU A 149 -8.54 -8.29 5.97
N CYS A 150 -9.41 -7.49 6.62
CA CYS A 150 -10.09 -6.34 6.03
C CYS A 150 -9.23 -5.08 5.93
N THR A 151 -8.30 -4.87 6.86
CA THR A 151 -7.42 -3.70 6.86
C THR A 151 -6.10 -3.98 7.56
N ARG A 152 -5.06 -3.24 7.19
CA ARG A 152 -3.74 -3.26 7.85
C ARG A 152 -3.42 -1.94 8.54
N VAL A 153 -4.39 -1.03 8.61
CA VAL A 153 -4.23 0.32 9.17
C VAL A 153 -3.76 0.29 10.62
N MET A 154 -4.14 -0.73 11.40
CA MET A 154 -3.67 -0.89 12.78
C MET A 154 -2.15 -1.07 12.89
N TRP A 155 -1.54 -1.80 11.93
CA TRP A 155 -0.12 -2.16 11.95
C TRP A 155 0.74 -1.21 11.13
N THR A 156 0.21 -0.77 9.99
CA THR A 156 0.91 0.08 9.02
C THR A 156 -0.02 1.21 8.57
N PRO A 157 -0.28 2.21 9.43
CA PRO A 157 -1.26 3.26 9.14
C PRO A 157 -0.95 4.06 7.87
N PRO A 158 0.27 4.61 7.68
CA PRO A 158 0.55 5.57 6.60
C PRO A 158 0.94 4.90 5.28
N LEU A 159 0.22 3.86 4.90
CA LEU A 159 0.27 3.30 3.56
C LEU A 159 -0.62 4.11 2.61
N ARG A 160 -0.24 4.16 1.33
CA ARG A 160 -1.02 4.85 0.29
C ARG A 160 -2.44 4.31 0.16
N GLU A 161 -2.61 2.99 0.26
CA GLU A 161 -3.94 2.39 0.25
C GLU A 161 -4.84 2.89 1.39
N SER A 162 -4.29 3.19 2.58
CA SER A 162 -5.05 3.67 3.74
C SER A 162 -5.68 5.05 3.52
N PHE A 163 -5.06 5.90 2.69
CA PHE A 163 -5.60 7.21 2.31
C PHE A 163 -6.69 7.10 1.23
N SER A 164 -6.48 6.21 0.26
CA SER A 164 -7.39 6.09 -0.89
C SER A 164 -8.64 5.24 -0.62
N TYR A 165 -8.54 4.21 0.22
CA TYR A 165 -9.60 3.21 0.40
C TYR A 165 -10.98 3.77 0.82
N PRO A 166 -11.10 4.75 1.74
CA PRO A 166 -12.40 5.36 2.06
C PRO A 166 -13.11 5.94 0.82
N PHE A 167 -12.35 6.54 -0.10
CA PHE A 167 -12.89 7.09 -1.34
C PHE A 167 -13.30 6.00 -2.33
N LEU A 168 -12.67 4.81 -2.30
CA LEU A 168 -13.15 3.64 -3.04
C LEU A 168 -14.52 3.17 -2.54
N VAL A 169 -14.71 3.11 -1.22
CA VAL A 169 -16.00 2.72 -0.64
C VAL A 169 -17.09 3.73 -0.99
N LEU A 170 -16.79 5.03 -0.90
CA LEU A 170 -17.69 6.10 -1.32
C LEU A 170 -18.03 6.00 -2.82
N GLN A 171 -17.03 5.76 -3.66
CA GLN A 171 -17.19 5.60 -5.10
C GLN A 171 -18.07 4.39 -5.44
N MET A 172 -17.88 3.24 -4.79
CA MET A 172 -18.71 2.05 -4.99
C MET A 172 -20.15 2.30 -4.54
N LEU A 173 -20.36 2.98 -3.41
CA LEU A 173 -21.68 3.38 -2.93
C LEU A 173 -22.40 4.30 -3.93
N LEU A 174 -21.71 5.34 -4.44
CA LEU A 174 -22.24 6.27 -5.43
C LEU A 174 -22.55 5.57 -6.76
N LEU A 175 -21.70 4.64 -7.19
CA LEU A 175 -21.93 3.85 -8.39
C LEU A 175 -23.17 2.97 -8.24
N THR A 176 -23.33 2.25 -7.13
CA THR A 176 -24.55 1.47 -6.84
C THR A 176 -25.79 2.36 -6.76
N TYR A 177 -25.66 3.58 -6.21
CA TYR A 177 -26.73 4.56 -6.20
C TYR A 177 -27.16 4.95 -7.62
N ILE A 178 -26.20 5.30 -8.49
CA ILE A 178 -26.46 5.68 -9.90
C ILE A 178 -27.09 4.52 -10.68
N LEU A 179 -26.61 3.29 -10.47
CA LEU A 179 -27.15 2.10 -11.15
C LEU A 179 -28.62 1.80 -10.78
N ARG A 180 -29.06 2.18 -9.57
CA ARG A 180 -30.42 1.90 -9.10
C ARG A 180 -31.45 2.91 -9.57
N ILE A 181 -31.04 4.11 -9.98
CA ILE A 181 -31.94 5.21 -10.33
C ILE A 181 -32.24 5.19 -11.85
N PRO A 182 -33.48 5.49 -12.26
CA PRO A 182 -33.84 5.57 -13.67
C PRO A 182 -33.10 6.71 -14.40
N ASN A 183 -33.02 7.90 -13.79
CA ASN A 183 -32.38 9.08 -14.37
C ASN A 183 -31.14 9.51 -13.57
N ILE A 184 -30.03 9.77 -14.26
CA ILE A 184 -28.77 10.15 -13.61
C ILE A 184 -28.80 11.64 -13.26
N ASN A 185 -28.66 11.95 -11.98
CA ASN A 185 -28.49 13.33 -11.50
C ASN A 185 -27.05 13.80 -11.76
N THR A 186 -26.90 15.04 -12.26
CA THR A 186 -25.58 15.66 -12.50
C THR A 186 -24.76 15.74 -11.22
N GLY A 187 -25.39 16.03 -10.08
CA GLY A 187 -24.72 16.07 -8.77
C GLY A 187 -24.07 14.74 -8.39
N SER A 188 -24.75 13.61 -8.62
CA SER A 188 -24.20 12.27 -8.35
C SER A 188 -23.03 11.94 -9.26
N LEU A 189 -23.06 12.41 -10.51
CA LEU A 189 -21.97 12.23 -11.47
C LEU A 189 -20.73 13.04 -11.06
N ILE A 190 -20.92 14.28 -10.59
CA ILE A 190 -19.85 15.12 -10.07
C ILE A 190 -19.26 14.49 -8.80
N ALA A 191 -20.11 14.00 -7.88
CA ALA A 191 -19.65 13.31 -6.68
C ALA A 191 -18.84 12.05 -7.00
N LEU A 192 -19.23 11.29 -8.03
CA LEU A 192 -18.48 10.14 -8.53
C LEU A 192 -17.11 10.56 -9.08
N CYS A 193 -17.05 11.64 -9.86
CA CYS A 193 -15.81 12.19 -10.41
C CYS A 193 -14.85 12.65 -9.30
N VAL A 194 -15.35 13.41 -8.32
CA VAL A 194 -14.56 13.88 -7.18
C VAL A 194 -14.04 12.71 -6.34
N SER A 195 -14.88 11.71 -6.07
CA SER A 195 -14.46 10.50 -5.33
C SER A 195 -13.38 9.72 -6.08
N ASN A 196 -13.49 9.61 -7.41
CA ASN A 196 -12.47 9.00 -8.26
C ASN A 196 -11.13 9.76 -8.20
N ILE A 197 -11.15 11.09 -8.17
CA ILE A 197 -9.94 11.92 -8.05
C ILE A 197 -9.24 11.64 -6.71
N PHE A 198 -9.97 11.73 -5.60
CA PHE A 198 -9.41 11.45 -4.27
C PHE A 198 -8.99 9.98 -4.09
N PHE A 199 -9.59 9.05 -4.81
CA PHE A 199 -9.14 7.66 -4.83
C PHE A 199 -7.80 7.49 -5.56
N MET A 200 -7.63 8.15 -6.72
CA MET A 200 -6.45 7.98 -7.57
C MET A 200 -5.24 8.81 -7.15
N LEU A 201 -5.44 10.02 -6.58
CA LEU A 201 -4.33 10.91 -6.24
C LEU A 201 -3.33 10.28 -5.24
N PRO A 202 -3.75 9.70 -4.10
CA PRO A 202 -2.81 9.14 -3.13
C PRO A 202 -2.21 7.80 -3.55
N TRP A 203 -2.89 7.05 -4.44
CA TRP A 203 -2.55 5.65 -4.69
C TRP A 203 -2.43 5.31 -6.18
N GLN A 204 -1.19 5.08 -6.61
CA GLN A 204 -0.83 4.81 -8.01
C GLN A 204 -1.48 3.55 -8.62
N PHE A 205 -1.83 2.56 -7.78
CA PHE A 205 -2.45 1.31 -8.24
C PHE A 205 -3.98 1.38 -8.33
N ALA A 206 -4.60 2.49 -7.91
CA ALA A 206 -6.05 2.71 -7.94
C ALA A 206 -6.66 2.47 -9.33
N GLN A 207 -5.94 2.82 -10.40
CA GLN A 207 -6.37 2.62 -11.79
C GLN A 207 -6.69 1.16 -12.12
N PHE A 208 -5.97 0.19 -11.55
CA PHE A 208 -6.22 -1.23 -11.80
C PHE A 208 -7.53 -1.69 -11.16
N VAL A 209 -7.88 -1.12 -10.00
CA VAL A 209 -9.15 -1.38 -9.33
C VAL A 209 -10.31 -0.75 -10.10
N LEU A 210 -10.16 0.48 -10.60
CA LEU A 210 -11.19 1.10 -11.46
C LEU A 210 -11.37 0.33 -12.78
N LEU A 211 -10.30 -0.24 -13.33
CA LEU A 211 -10.39 -1.06 -14.54
C LEU A 211 -11.26 -2.31 -14.33
N THR A 212 -11.12 -3.02 -13.19
CA THR A 212 -11.97 -4.18 -12.90
C THR A 212 -13.43 -3.79 -12.68
N GLN A 213 -13.69 -2.60 -12.13
CA GLN A 213 -15.03 -2.05 -12.02
C GLN A 213 -15.65 -1.74 -13.38
N ILE A 214 -14.91 -1.08 -14.28
CA ILE A 214 -15.37 -0.78 -15.64
C ILE A 214 -15.61 -2.08 -16.42
N ALA A 215 -14.72 -3.07 -16.30
CA ALA A 215 -14.91 -4.37 -16.93
C ALA A 215 -16.19 -5.08 -16.44
N SER A 216 -16.46 -5.04 -15.12
CA SER A 216 -17.68 -5.59 -14.54
C SER A 216 -18.93 -4.85 -15.02
N LEU A 217 -18.90 -3.50 -15.10
CA LEU A 217 -19.99 -2.70 -15.65
C LEU A 217 -20.26 -3.02 -17.12
N PHE A 218 -19.20 -3.21 -17.91
CA PHE A 218 -19.31 -3.57 -19.32
C PHE A 218 -19.95 -4.95 -19.50
N ALA A 219 -19.56 -5.94 -18.69
CA ALA A 219 -20.19 -7.26 -18.69
C ALA A 219 -21.69 -7.19 -18.36
N VAL A 220 -22.09 -6.37 -17.39
CA VAL A 220 -23.52 -6.16 -17.05
C VAL A 220 -24.28 -5.48 -18.21
N CYS A 221 -23.63 -4.61 -18.96
CA CYS A 221 -24.20 -3.99 -20.16
C CYS A 221 -24.42 -5.03 -21.29
N ILE A 222 -23.46 -5.92 -21.52
CA ILE A 222 -23.61 -7.02 -22.51
C ILE A 222 -24.78 -7.93 -22.14
N MET A 223 -24.98 -8.20 -20.85
CA MET A 223 -26.11 -9.00 -20.36
C MET A 223 -27.47 -8.29 -20.48
N GLY A 224 -27.52 -7.04 -20.94
CA GLY A 224 -28.75 -6.28 -21.16
C GLY A 224 -29.41 -5.73 -19.89
N TYR A 225 -28.69 -5.64 -18.77
CA TYR A 225 -29.22 -5.12 -17.50
C TYR A 225 -29.07 -3.60 -17.34
N ILE A 226 -28.17 -2.96 -18.10
CA ILE A 226 -27.88 -1.52 -18.04
C ILE A 226 -27.97 -0.92 -19.44
N ASP A 227 -28.60 0.25 -19.56
CA ASP A 227 -28.64 1.02 -20.81
C ASP A 227 -27.27 1.57 -21.20
N SER A 228 -26.91 1.49 -22.47
CA SER A 228 -25.65 2.02 -23.01
C SER A 228 -25.45 3.52 -22.73
N CYS A 229 -26.54 4.30 -22.71
CA CYS A 229 -26.50 5.74 -22.38
C CYS A 229 -26.06 5.99 -20.93
N LYS A 230 -26.52 5.16 -19.97
CA LYS A 230 -26.09 5.26 -18.57
C LYS A 230 -24.62 4.89 -18.42
N LEU A 231 -24.21 3.82 -19.09
CA LEU A 231 -22.80 3.39 -19.09
C LEU A 231 -21.88 4.48 -19.66
N GLN A 232 -22.26 5.12 -20.76
CA GLN A 232 -21.46 6.19 -21.39
C GLN A 232 -21.28 7.39 -20.45
N LYS A 233 -22.32 7.79 -19.72
CA LYS A 233 -22.22 8.87 -18.71
C LYS A 233 -21.27 8.50 -17.57
N ILE A 234 -21.39 7.28 -17.04
CA ILE A 234 -20.49 6.78 -15.99
C ILE A 234 -19.05 6.72 -16.48
N LEU A 235 -18.82 6.22 -17.70
CA LEU A 235 -17.50 6.14 -18.31
C LEU A 235 -16.90 7.54 -18.52
N ALA A 236 -17.71 8.50 -18.99
CA ALA A 236 -17.29 9.89 -19.14
C ALA A 236 -16.82 10.49 -17.80
N ALA A 237 -17.52 10.21 -16.69
CA ALA A 237 -17.09 10.67 -15.37
C ALA A 237 -15.74 10.09 -14.94
N HIS A 238 -15.49 8.80 -15.21
CA HIS A 238 -14.18 8.18 -14.95
C HIS A 238 -13.08 8.80 -15.82
N MET A 239 -13.36 9.06 -17.10
CA MET A 239 -12.43 9.73 -18.02
C MET A 239 -12.07 11.15 -17.57
N VAL A 240 -13.07 11.95 -17.17
CA VAL A 240 -12.82 13.30 -16.65
C VAL A 240 -11.96 13.24 -15.40
N ALA A 241 -12.27 12.35 -14.45
CA ALA A 241 -11.46 12.17 -13.25
C ALA A 241 -10.00 11.80 -13.57
N LEU A 242 -9.77 10.94 -14.56
CA LEU A 242 -8.43 10.55 -15.01
C LEU A 242 -7.67 11.70 -15.64
N VAL A 243 -8.33 12.49 -16.50
CA VAL A 243 -7.73 13.68 -17.12
C VAL A 243 -7.36 14.70 -16.04
N VAL A 244 -8.25 14.94 -15.07
CA VAL A 244 -7.97 15.84 -13.95
C VAL A 244 -6.80 15.34 -13.12
N CYS A 245 -6.76 14.04 -12.76
CA CYS A 245 -5.62 13.46 -12.06
C CYS A 245 -4.32 13.55 -12.87
N PHE A 246 -4.38 13.34 -14.19
CA PHE A 246 -3.22 13.49 -15.06
C PHE A 246 -2.68 14.92 -15.07
N ILE A 247 -3.57 15.92 -15.12
CA ILE A 247 -3.20 17.34 -15.04
C ILE A 247 -2.61 17.65 -13.67
N LEU A 248 -3.28 17.23 -12.59
CA LEU A 248 -2.83 17.47 -11.22
C LEU A 248 -1.48 16.82 -10.95
N MET A 249 -1.22 15.63 -11.49
CA MET A 249 0.07 14.96 -11.34
C MET A 249 1.22 15.58 -12.16
N PHE A 250 0.96 16.65 -12.97
CA PHE A 250 1.87 17.43 -13.82
C PHE A 250 2.91 16.60 -14.63
N GLU A 251 2.85 16.68 -15.97
CA GLU A 251 3.85 16.29 -16.98
C GLU A 251 5.13 15.48 -16.58
N LYS A 252 5.18 14.18 -16.94
CA LYS A 252 6.00 13.60 -18.05
C LYS A 252 6.30 12.09 -17.99
N LYS A 253 6.05 11.36 -16.89
CA LYS A 253 6.30 9.89 -16.88
C LYS A 253 5.05 9.00 -17.11
N SER A 254 3.84 9.52 -16.97
CA SER A 254 2.58 8.77 -17.21
C SER A 254 1.93 9.02 -18.58
N PHE A 255 2.69 9.45 -19.60
CA PHE A 255 2.17 9.58 -20.97
C PHE A 255 1.64 8.24 -21.53
N ASN A 256 2.15 7.11 -21.03
CA ASN A 256 1.70 5.78 -21.41
C ASN A 256 0.36 5.36 -20.77
N THR A 257 -0.03 5.94 -19.63
CA THR A 257 -1.32 5.68 -18.97
C THR A 257 -2.46 6.39 -19.70
N LEU A 258 -2.21 7.62 -20.17
CA LEU A 258 -3.13 8.34 -21.04
C LEU A 258 -3.25 7.66 -22.41
N ARG A 259 -2.17 7.09 -22.95
CA ARG A 259 -2.21 6.22 -24.15
C ARG A 259 -3.04 4.95 -23.93
N LEU A 260 -2.96 4.30 -22.78
CA LEU A 260 -3.80 3.14 -22.46
C LEU A 260 -5.29 3.54 -22.38
N TYR A 261 -5.62 4.67 -21.76
CA TYR A 261 -7.01 5.12 -21.65
C TYR A 261 -7.61 5.68 -22.94
N THR A 262 -6.81 6.39 -23.75
CA THR A 262 -7.20 6.79 -25.12
C THR A 262 -7.26 5.60 -26.06
N SER A 263 -6.41 4.57 -25.86
CA SER A 263 -6.51 3.28 -26.53
C SER A 263 -7.73 2.50 -26.06
N LEU A 264 -8.11 2.57 -24.78
CA LEU A 264 -9.34 1.97 -24.22
C LEU A 264 -10.60 2.70 -24.69
N TRP A 265 -10.51 4.01 -24.91
CA TRP A 265 -11.54 4.83 -25.54
C TRP A 265 -11.72 4.46 -27.01
N LYS A 266 -10.61 4.32 -27.76
CA LYS A 266 -10.63 3.83 -29.14
C LYS A 266 -11.05 2.37 -29.23
N THR A 267 -10.61 1.48 -28.33
CA THR A 267 -11.08 0.09 -28.26
C THR A 267 -12.49 0.00 -27.72
N GLY A 268 -13.00 0.96 -26.95
CA GLY A 268 -14.39 1.02 -26.48
C GLY A 268 -15.35 1.45 -27.59
N GLN A 269 -14.94 2.40 -28.44
CA GLN A 269 -15.62 2.71 -29.71
C GLN A 269 -15.49 1.57 -30.72
N VAL A 270 -14.33 0.92 -30.81
CA VAL A 270 -14.09 -0.21 -31.72
C VAL A 270 -14.78 -1.49 -31.24
N LEU A 271 -14.91 -1.76 -29.92
CA LEU A 271 -15.66 -2.91 -29.37
C LEU A 271 -17.15 -2.82 -29.65
N PHE A 272 -17.67 -1.60 -29.84
CA PHE A 272 -19.05 -1.38 -30.29
C PHE A 272 -19.25 -1.86 -31.74
N THR A 273 -18.18 -1.97 -32.53
CA THR A 273 -18.18 -2.45 -33.92
C THR A 273 -17.58 -3.86 -34.12
N THR A 274 -16.65 -4.31 -33.27
CA THR A 274 -15.89 -5.56 -33.45
C THR A 274 -16.39 -6.74 -32.60
N SER A 275 -17.52 -6.59 -31.92
CA SER A 275 -18.24 -7.73 -31.33
C SER A 275 -18.88 -8.66 -32.38
N PHE A 276 -18.68 -8.41 -33.69
CA PHE A 276 -19.27 -9.22 -34.75
C PHE A 276 -18.32 -10.13 -35.51
N LEU A 277 -16.99 -9.97 -35.47
CA LEU A 277 -16.12 -10.80 -36.33
C LEU A 277 -14.77 -11.16 -35.69
N LEU A 278 -14.69 -12.45 -35.36
CA LEU A 278 -13.50 -13.28 -35.26
C LEU A 278 -12.57 -13.12 -34.04
N SER A 279 -12.57 -14.21 -33.27
CA SER A 279 -11.39 -15.00 -32.90
C SER A 279 -10.04 -14.52 -33.42
N SER A 280 -9.03 -14.66 -32.54
CA SER A 280 -7.59 -14.61 -32.79
C SER A 280 -7.00 -13.25 -33.17
N SER A 281 -6.26 -12.66 -32.21
CA SER A 281 -4.88 -12.16 -32.37
C SER A 281 -4.57 -11.10 -31.30
N PHE A 282 -3.81 -11.48 -30.27
CA PHE A 282 -3.17 -10.53 -29.34
C PHE A 282 -1.86 -10.01 -29.98
N PRO A 283 -1.64 -8.69 -30.12
CA PRO A 283 -0.32 -8.13 -30.37
C PRO A 283 0.34 -7.59 -29.08
N PRO A 284 1.68 -7.69 -28.92
CA PRO A 284 2.42 -7.21 -27.76
C PRO A 284 3.06 -5.81 -27.99
N CYS A 285 3.03 -4.88 -27.02
CA CYS A 285 3.96 -3.72 -26.90
C CYS A 285 3.72 -2.89 -25.60
N ILE A 286 4.57 -2.91 -24.54
CA ILE A 286 5.86 -2.20 -24.25
C ILE A 286 5.71 -0.78 -23.63
N SER A 287 5.92 -0.66 -22.30
CA SER A 287 7.17 -0.15 -21.65
C SER A 287 7.01 0.17 -20.14
N TYR A 288 5.79 0.32 -19.61
CA TYR A 288 5.52 0.30 -18.15
C TYR A 288 4.98 -1.07 -17.66
N GLN A 289 4.79 -2.00 -18.60
CA GLN A 289 4.21 -3.33 -18.41
C GLN A 289 5.25 -4.47 -18.38
N ALA A 290 6.55 -4.16 -18.23
CA ALA A 290 7.54 -5.20 -17.99
C ALA A 290 7.38 -5.78 -16.58
N HIS A 291 7.18 -4.95 -15.55
CA HIS A 291 7.28 -5.40 -14.17
C HIS A 291 6.13 -6.31 -13.71
N ILE A 292 4.88 -5.82 -13.73
CA ILE A 292 3.69 -6.62 -13.33
C ILE A 292 3.47 -7.79 -14.31
N GLY A 293 3.70 -7.54 -15.61
CA GLY A 293 3.64 -8.57 -16.64
C GLY A 293 4.65 -9.69 -16.40
N ASN A 294 5.89 -9.36 -16.02
CA ASN A 294 6.91 -10.34 -15.68
C ASN A 294 6.58 -11.07 -14.37
N ILE A 295 5.98 -10.40 -13.38
CA ILE A 295 5.48 -11.07 -12.16
C ILE A 295 4.39 -12.09 -12.50
N LEU A 296 3.43 -11.74 -13.36
CA LEU A 296 2.40 -12.67 -13.82
C LEU A 296 2.98 -13.80 -14.69
N LYS A 297 3.89 -13.49 -15.62
CA LYS A 297 4.63 -14.49 -16.41
C LYS A 297 5.47 -15.40 -15.51
N SER A 298 6.02 -14.89 -14.42
CA SER A 298 6.75 -15.71 -13.45
C SER A 298 5.85 -16.69 -12.74
N LYS A 299 4.68 -16.22 -12.29
CA LYS A 299 3.68 -17.05 -11.61
C LYS A 299 3.10 -18.15 -12.50
N PHE A 300 2.85 -17.86 -13.78
CA PHE A 300 2.15 -18.78 -14.68
C PHE A 300 3.02 -19.50 -15.71
N ILE A 301 4.11 -18.87 -16.15
CA ILE A 301 4.96 -19.33 -17.27
C ILE A 301 6.38 -19.66 -16.77
N GLY A 302 6.69 -19.44 -15.48
CA GLY A 302 7.96 -19.83 -14.87
C GLY A 302 9.15 -18.92 -15.19
N TYR A 303 8.90 -17.70 -15.68
CA TYR A 303 9.94 -16.69 -15.91
C TYR A 303 10.64 -16.29 -14.59
N LYS A 304 11.97 -16.19 -14.58
CA LYS A 304 12.76 -15.82 -13.39
C LYS A 304 13.86 -14.83 -13.75
N ASP A 305 13.84 -13.69 -13.10
CA ASP A 305 14.89 -12.66 -13.10
C ASP A 305 14.99 -12.05 -11.70
N PHE A 306 16.07 -11.33 -11.42
CA PHE A 306 16.34 -10.75 -10.09
C PHE A 306 15.15 -9.95 -9.56
N ASP A 307 14.60 -9.05 -10.38
CA ASP A 307 13.49 -8.18 -10.00
C ASP A 307 12.27 -9.00 -9.63
N THR A 308 11.85 -9.91 -10.50
CA THR A 308 10.67 -10.75 -10.27
C THR A 308 10.83 -11.63 -9.04
N LEU A 309 12.00 -12.24 -8.82
CA LEU A 309 12.25 -13.09 -7.66
C LEU A 309 12.20 -12.29 -6.35
N MET A 310 12.66 -11.04 -6.36
CA MET A 310 12.54 -10.17 -5.20
C MET A 310 11.08 -9.95 -4.78
N TYR A 311 10.14 -9.98 -5.72
CA TYR A 311 8.69 -9.93 -5.44
C TYR A 311 8.09 -11.30 -5.15
N THR A 312 8.34 -12.32 -5.97
CA THR A 312 7.69 -13.64 -5.81
C THR A 312 8.19 -14.42 -4.59
N CYS A 313 9.38 -14.10 -4.08
CA CYS A 313 9.88 -14.60 -2.80
C CYS A 313 9.35 -13.84 -1.57
N ALA A 314 8.72 -12.69 -1.77
CA ALA A 314 8.06 -11.93 -0.71
C ALA A 314 6.65 -12.50 -0.46
N ALA A 315 6.26 -12.65 0.80
CA ALA A 315 4.98 -13.28 1.18
C ALA A 315 3.77 -12.47 0.69
N GLU A 316 3.93 -11.15 0.55
CA GLU A 316 2.90 -10.20 0.18
C GLU A 316 2.41 -10.38 -1.27
N PHE A 317 3.29 -10.87 -2.15
CA PHE A 317 3.01 -11.10 -3.56
C PHE A 317 2.82 -12.60 -3.88
N ASP A 318 2.77 -13.45 -2.86
CA ASP A 318 2.49 -14.87 -3.04
C ASP A 318 0.99 -15.11 -3.33
N PHE A 319 0.67 -16.34 -3.74
CA PHE A 319 -0.72 -16.80 -3.85
C PHE A 319 -1.43 -16.76 -2.50
N MET A 320 -2.76 -16.74 -2.54
CA MET A 320 -3.55 -16.69 -1.31
C MET A 320 -3.22 -17.84 -0.35
N GLU A 321 -2.85 -17.51 0.89
CA GLU A 321 -2.65 -18.49 1.96
C GLU A 321 -3.92 -19.31 2.19
N LYS A 322 -3.79 -20.64 2.26
CA LYS A 322 -4.92 -21.56 2.48
C LYS A 322 -5.66 -21.29 3.79
N GLU A 323 -5.03 -20.66 4.77
CA GLU A 323 -5.66 -20.25 6.02
C GLU A 323 -6.73 -19.16 5.83
N THR A 324 -6.54 -18.26 4.86
CA THR A 324 -7.43 -17.12 4.63
C THR A 324 -8.88 -17.56 4.32
N PRO A 325 -9.16 -18.45 3.35
CA PRO A 325 -10.52 -18.94 3.11
C PRO A 325 -11.06 -19.82 4.26
N VAL A 326 -10.19 -20.50 5.01
CA VAL A 326 -10.59 -21.24 6.22
C VAL A 326 -11.09 -20.27 7.29
N ARG A 327 -10.39 -19.15 7.54
CA ARG A 327 -10.82 -18.10 8.47
C ARG A 327 -12.18 -17.53 8.06
N TYR A 328 -12.40 -17.24 6.77
CA TYR A 328 -13.72 -16.77 6.28
C TYR A 328 -14.84 -17.80 6.47
N THR A 329 -14.51 -19.09 6.45
CA THR A 329 -15.48 -20.16 6.68
C THR A 329 -15.82 -20.28 8.16
N LYS A 330 -14.80 -20.20 9.04
CA LYS A 330 -14.98 -20.24 10.50
C LYS A 330 -15.77 -19.03 11.02
N THR A 331 -15.54 -17.84 10.47
CA THR A 331 -16.34 -16.64 10.80
C THR A 331 -17.72 -16.62 10.14
N LEU A 332 -18.09 -17.67 9.38
CA LEU A 332 -19.31 -17.80 8.59
C LEU A 332 -19.49 -16.74 7.49
N LEU A 333 -18.50 -15.87 7.24
CA LEU A 333 -18.56 -14.84 6.22
C LEU A 333 -18.71 -15.44 4.81
N LEU A 334 -17.87 -16.44 4.47
CA LEU A 334 -17.90 -17.07 3.15
C LEU A 334 -19.19 -17.88 2.92
N PRO A 335 -19.64 -18.77 3.84
CA PRO A 335 -20.93 -19.46 3.71
C PRO A 335 -22.11 -18.51 3.52
N VAL A 336 -22.18 -17.44 4.30
CA VAL A 336 -23.24 -16.43 4.19
C VAL A 336 -23.26 -15.80 2.80
N VAL A 337 -22.10 -15.39 2.28
CA VAL A 337 -22.01 -14.78 0.96
C VAL A 337 -22.32 -15.78 -0.15
N LEU A 338 -21.94 -17.06 -0.02
CA LEU A 338 -22.28 -18.09 -1.01
C LEU A 338 -23.80 -18.33 -1.08
N VAL A 339 -24.49 -18.33 0.06
CA VAL A 339 -25.97 -18.40 0.09
C VAL A 339 -26.57 -17.17 -0.58
N VAL A 340 -26.06 -15.97 -0.28
CA VAL A 340 -26.49 -14.74 -0.95
C VAL A 340 -26.28 -14.84 -2.46
N LEU A 341 -25.10 -15.25 -2.92
CA LEU A 341 -24.75 -15.43 -4.33
C LEU A 341 -25.71 -16.39 -5.05
N GLY A 342 -26.07 -17.50 -4.42
CA GLY A 342 -27.03 -18.46 -4.96
C GLY A 342 -28.45 -17.91 -5.14
N VAL A 343 -28.82 -16.87 -4.38
CA VAL A 343 -30.13 -16.20 -4.41
C VAL A 343 -30.09 -14.90 -5.24
N ILE A 344 -28.95 -14.53 -5.83
CA ILE A 344 -28.81 -13.25 -6.55
C ILE A 344 -29.78 -13.14 -7.72
N ILE A 345 -30.58 -12.07 -7.67
CA ILE A 345 -31.53 -11.66 -8.70
C ILE A 345 -30.83 -10.69 -9.68
N LYS A 346 -31.37 -10.58 -10.90
CA LYS A 346 -31.06 -9.61 -11.98
C LYS A 346 -30.54 -8.22 -11.53
N LYS A 347 -30.98 -7.68 -10.40
CA LYS A 347 -30.62 -6.33 -9.90
C LYS A 347 -29.25 -6.22 -9.23
N LEU A 348 -28.58 -7.33 -8.90
CA LEU A 348 -27.31 -7.34 -8.14
C LEU A 348 -26.15 -8.04 -8.87
N VAL A 349 -26.30 -8.26 -10.18
CA VAL A 349 -25.31 -8.94 -11.04
C VAL A 349 -23.97 -8.20 -11.06
N TYR A 350 -23.98 -6.86 -11.02
CA TYR A 350 -22.76 -6.06 -10.92
C TYR A 350 -21.91 -6.44 -9.70
N HIS A 351 -22.52 -6.55 -8.52
CA HIS A 351 -21.79 -6.86 -7.30
C HIS A 351 -21.21 -8.28 -7.30
N ALA A 352 -21.89 -9.24 -7.94
CA ALA A 352 -21.41 -10.61 -8.12
C ALA A 352 -20.19 -10.66 -9.06
N LEU A 353 -20.26 -9.98 -10.21
CA LEU A 353 -19.14 -9.90 -11.15
C LEU A 353 -17.93 -9.18 -10.54
N GLN A 354 -18.18 -8.10 -9.80
CA GLN A 354 -17.12 -7.39 -9.08
C GLN A 354 -16.46 -8.27 -8.00
N LEU A 355 -17.27 -9.03 -7.26
CA LEU A 355 -16.77 -9.96 -6.26
C LEU A 355 -15.92 -11.06 -6.90
N LEU A 356 -16.32 -11.58 -8.06
CA LEU A 356 -15.54 -12.56 -8.82
C LEU A 356 -14.20 -11.97 -9.25
N ALA A 357 -14.20 -10.75 -9.80
CA ALA A 357 -12.96 -10.07 -10.20
C ALA A 357 -12.00 -9.86 -9.02
N TYR A 358 -12.50 -9.40 -7.86
CA TYR A 358 -11.70 -9.26 -6.64
C TYR A 358 -11.22 -10.60 -6.08
N SER A 359 -12.01 -11.66 -6.22
CA SER A 359 -11.61 -13.01 -5.79
C SER A 359 -10.45 -13.53 -6.62
N VAL A 360 -10.53 -13.42 -7.95
CA VAL A 360 -9.43 -13.79 -8.86
C VAL A 360 -8.19 -12.99 -8.49
N LEU A 361 -8.32 -11.67 -8.35
CA LEU A 361 -7.19 -10.80 -8.03
C LEU A 361 -6.52 -11.14 -6.69
N ALA A 362 -7.32 -11.43 -5.65
CA ALA A 362 -6.83 -11.80 -4.33
C ALA A 362 -6.18 -13.19 -4.30
N ILE A 363 -6.64 -14.14 -5.12
CA ILE A 363 -6.00 -15.46 -5.28
C ILE A 363 -4.59 -15.30 -5.86
N LEU A 364 -4.41 -14.39 -6.83
CA LEU A 364 -3.12 -14.15 -7.47
C LEU A 364 -2.11 -13.45 -6.57
N ILE A 365 -2.57 -12.50 -5.75
CA ILE A 365 -1.74 -11.64 -4.90
C ILE A 365 -2.41 -11.49 -3.53
N MET A 366 -1.78 -12.06 -2.50
CA MET A 366 -2.25 -12.01 -1.10
C MET A 366 -2.63 -10.62 -0.62
N ARG A 367 -1.82 -9.61 -0.93
CA ARG A 367 -2.05 -8.22 -0.50
C ARG A 367 -3.37 -7.64 -1.01
N LEU A 368 -3.93 -8.16 -2.11
CA LEU A 368 -5.17 -7.68 -2.74
C LEU A 368 -6.44 -8.23 -2.08
N LYS A 369 -6.33 -9.11 -1.06
CA LYS A 369 -7.45 -9.50 -0.20
C LYS A 369 -8.12 -8.30 0.50
N LEU A 370 -7.39 -7.19 0.65
CA LEU A 370 -7.89 -5.88 1.10
C LEU A 370 -9.15 -5.41 0.33
N PHE A 371 -9.32 -5.78 -0.94
CA PHE A 371 -10.53 -5.44 -1.72
C PHE A 371 -11.61 -6.52 -1.62
N LEU A 372 -11.21 -7.78 -1.53
CA LEU A 372 -12.13 -8.92 -1.45
C LEU A 372 -12.93 -8.92 -0.15
N THR A 373 -12.24 -8.89 1.00
CA THR A 373 -12.88 -9.13 2.31
C THR A 373 -13.90 -8.07 2.68
N PRO A 374 -13.64 -6.77 2.49
CA PRO A 374 -14.65 -5.76 2.81
C PRO A 374 -15.82 -5.77 1.82
N HIS A 375 -15.60 -6.14 0.55
CA HIS A 375 -16.70 -6.36 -0.39
C HIS A 375 -17.56 -7.57 -0.01
N LEU A 376 -16.96 -8.65 0.50
CA LEU A 376 -17.69 -9.77 1.12
C LEU A 376 -18.53 -9.29 2.32
N CYS A 377 -18.00 -8.42 3.18
CA CYS A 377 -18.73 -7.86 4.32
C CYS A 377 -19.95 -7.02 3.90
N VAL A 378 -19.82 -6.26 2.80
CA VAL A 378 -20.97 -5.54 2.21
C VAL A 378 -21.99 -6.52 1.65
N MET A 379 -21.55 -7.55 0.92
CA MET A 379 -22.44 -8.58 0.38
C MET A 379 -23.17 -9.36 1.46
N ALA A 380 -22.54 -9.59 2.62
CA ALA A 380 -23.20 -10.24 3.77
C ALA A 380 -24.41 -9.45 4.29
N SER A 381 -24.47 -8.12 4.10
CA SER A 381 -25.66 -7.32 4.49
C SER A 381 -26.94 -7.74 3.75
N LEU A 382 -26.81 -8.33 2.55
CA LEU A 382 -27.94 -8.76 1.73
C LEU A 382 -28.78 -9.86 2.37
N VAL A 383 -28.23 -10.59 3.36
CA VAL A 383 -29.03 -11.50 4.20
C VAL A 383 -30.19 -10.78 4.87
N CYS A 384 -30.02 -9.49 5.20
CA CYS A 384 -31.08 -8.66 5.80
C CYS A 384 -32.09 -8.11 4.77
N SER A 385 -31.91 -8.39 3.47
CA SER A 385 -32.74 -7.82 2.41
C SER A 385 -34.08 -8.53 2.30
N LYS A 386 -35.16 -7.78 2.55
CA LYS A 386 -36.54 -8.27 2.36
C LYS A 386 -36.85 -8.63 0.91
N GLN A 387 -36.16 -8.01 -0.06
CA GLN A 387 -36.36 -8.28 -1.48
C GLN A 387 -35.81 -9.65 -1.90
N LEU A 388 -34.78 -10.13 -1.22
CA LEU A 388 -34.14 -11.42 -1.54
C LEU A 388 -34.76 -12.56 -0.72
N PHE A 389 -34.94 -12.35 0.59
CA PHE A 389 -35.40 -13.41 1.51
C PHE A 389 -36.86 -13.22 1.96
N GLY A 390 -37.68 -12.55 1.15
CA GLY A 390 -39.10 -12.29 1.46
C GLY A 390 -39.87 -13.56 1.84
N TRP A 391 -39.67 -14.67 1.13
CA TRP A 391 -40.30 -15.97 1.42
C TRP A 391 -39.89 -16.54 2.79
N LEU A 392 -38.62 -16.37 3.18
CA LEU A 392 -38.10 -16.85 4.46
C LEU A 392 -38.60 -15.98 5.63
N PHE A 393 -38.69 -14.67 5.40
CA PHE A 393 -39.19 -13.71 6.38
C PHE A 393 -40.70 -13.73 6.59
N CYS A 394 -41.45 -14.41 5.72
CA CYS A 394 -42.87 -14.72 5.97
C CYS A 394 -43.04 -15.80 7.06
N LYS A 395 -42.06 -16.69 7.24
CA LYS A 395 -42.13 -17.79 8.23
C LYS A 395 -41.42 -17.47 9.54
N ILE A 396 -40.33 -16.69 9.49
CA ILE A 396 -39.49 -16.37 10.64
C ILE A 396 -39.31 -14.86 10.74
N GLN A 397 -39.38 -14.29 11.94
CA GLN A 397 -39.12 -12.86 12.10
C GLN A 397 -37.68 -12.53 11.64
N PRO A 398 -37.50 -11.57 10.69
CA PRO A 398 -36.20 -11.26 10.11
C PRO A 398 -35.14 -10.90 11.16
N LYS A 399 -35.56 -10.25 12.25
CA LYS A 399 -34.69 -9.86 13.36
C LYS A 399 -34.06 -11.07 14.04
N THR A 400 -34.85 -12.13 14.29
CA THR A 400 -34.41 -13.34 14.98
C THR A 400 -33.38 -14.12 14.18
N LEU A 401 -33.61 -14.27 12.87
CA LEU A 401 -32.66 -14.96 11.97
C LEU A 401 -31.33 -14.20 11.87
N VAL A 402 -31.38 -12.88 11.67
CA VAL A 402 -30.17 -12.05 11.58
C VAL A 402 -29.41 -12.05 12.90
N PHE A 403 -30.11 -12.00 14.03
CA PHE A 403 -29.48 -12.07 15.35
C PHE A 403 -28.82 -13.43 15.60
N ALA A 404 -29.47 -14.53 15.20
CA ALA A 404 -28.87 -15.87 15.32
C ALA A 404 -27.60 -16.02 14.48
N ILE A 405 -27.61 -15.52 13.24
CA ILE A 405 -26.41 -15.53 12.37
C ILE A 405 -25.30 -14.68 13.00
N LEU A 406 -25.62 -13.46 13.44
CA LEU A 406 -24.63 -12.59 14.11
C LEU A 406 -24.06 -13.23 15.38
N ALA A 407 -24.89 -13.89 16.19
CA ALA A 407 -24.43 -14.58 17.39
C ALA A 407 -23.44 -15.71 17.06
N LEU A 408 -23.72 -16.49 16.01
CA LEU A 408 -22.78 -17.53 15.55
C LEU A 408 -21.47 -16.92 15.01
N MET A 409 -21.55 -15.84 14.23
CA MET A 409 -20.37 -15.12 13.73
C MET A 409 -19.53 -14.53 14.86
N ALA A 410 -20.18 -14.10 15.95
CA ALA A 410 -19.51 -13.48 17.09
C ALA A 410 -18.66 -14.46 17.90
N ILE A 411 -18.92 -15.78 17.87
CA ILE A 411 -18.13 -16.76 18.62
C ILE A 411 -16.67 -16.76 18.14
N GLU A 412 -16.43 -17.06 16.86
CA GLU A 412 -15.10 -17.02 16.28
C GLU A 412 -14.61 -15.56 16.09
N GLY A 413 -15.53 -14.64 15.75
CA GLY A 413 -15.19 -13.24 15.53
C GLY A 413 -14.64 -12.55 16.79
N SER A 414 -15.18 -12.87 17.97
CA SER A 414 -14.70 -12.34 19.25
C SER A 414 -13.34 -12.93 19.62
N ALA A 415 -13.11 -14.23 19.39
CA ALA A 415 -11.80 -14.85 19.59
C ALA A 415 -10.71 -14.23 18.69
N ASN A 416 -11.03 -13.95 17.42
CA ASN A 416 -10.13 -13.25 16.51
C ASN A 416 -9.81 -11.84 17.03
N LEU A 417 -10.82 -11.08 17.45
CA LEU A 417 -10.64 -9.73 17.96
C LEU A 417 -9.78 -9.71 19.23
N GLN A 418 -10.06 -10.62 20.17
CA GLN A 418 -9.27 -10.77 21.39
C GLN A 418 -7.81 -11.09 21.07
N THR A 419 -7.58 -12.00 20.11
CA THR A 419 -6.22 -12.32 19.65
C THR A 419 -5.52 -11.08 19.09
N GLN A 420 -6.20 -10.26 18.28
CA GLN A 420 -5.61 -9.04 17.74
C GLN A 420 -5.34 -7.98 18.81
N TRP A 421 -6.26 -7.77 19.76
CA TRP A 421 -6.07 -6.84 20.88
C TRP A 421 -4.99 -7.28 21.86
N ASN A 422 -4.80 -8.58 22.04
CA ASN A 422 -3.73 -9.12 22.87
C ASN A 422 -2.33 -8.90 22.26
N ILE A 423 -2.22 -8.57 20.96
CA ILE A 423 -0.95 -8.18 20.35
C ILE A 423 -0.70 -6.69 20.66
N MET A 424 -0.53 -6.37 21.94
CA MET A 424 -0.07 -5.07 22.39
C MET A 424 1.41 -5.21 22.75
N GLY A 425 2.29 -4.70 21.88
CA GLY A 425 3.73 -4.81 22.05
C GLY A 425 4.40 -3.44 21.93
N GLU A 426 5.32 -3.14 22.84
CA GLU A 426 6.20 -1.99 22.74
C GLU A 426 7.23 -2.25 21.64
N PHE A 427 7.32 -1.35 20.65
CA PHE A 427 8.33 -1.47 19.62
C PHE A 427 9.70 -1.13 20.20
N SER A 428 10.61 -2.11 20.22
CA SER A 428 12.00 -1.92 20.61
C SER A 428 12.92 -2.54 19.56
N ASN A 429 13.88 -1.74 19.07
CA ASN A 429 14.93 -2.20 18.17
C ASN A 429 16.25 -1.49 18.51
N LEU A 430 16.84 -1.86 19.65
CA LEU A 430 18.07 -1.26 20.17
C LEU A 430 19.22 -1.26 19.14
N PRO A 431 19.48 -2.35 18.37
CA PRO A 431 20.55 -2.33 17.36
C PRO A 431 20.34 -1.29 16.25
N GLN A 432 19.08 -1.01 15.88
CA GLN A 432 18.81 0.02 14.89
C GLN A 432 18.92 1.42 15.49
N GLU A 433 18.57 1.59 16.76
CA GLU A 433 18.72 2.87 17.47
C GLU A 433 20.20 3.26 17.57
N GLU A 434 21.05 2.35 18.07
CA GLU A 434 22.50 2.54 18.17
C GLU A 434 23.13 2.94 16.83
N LEU A 435 22.71 2.28 15.75
CA LEU A 435 23.15 2.59 14.39
C LEU A 435 22.78 4.04 14.01
N LEU A 436 21.53 4.44 14.23
CA LEU A 436 21.04 5.77 13.85
C LEU A 436 21.68 6.87 14.70
N GLU A 437 21.90 6.63 16.00
CA GLU A 437 22.62 7.53 16.89
C GLU A 437 24.08 7.67 16.46
N TRP A 438 24.76 6.55 16.17
CA TRP A 438 26.14 6.58 15.67
C TRP A 438 26.24 7.37 14.37
N ILE A 439 25.30 7.21 13.42
CA ILE A 439 25.28 7.99 12.18
C ILE A 439 25.17 9.49 12.49
N LYS A 440 24.31 9.90 13.43
CA LYS A 440 24.13 11.32 13.80
C LYS A 440 25.40 11.93 14.38
N VAL A 441 26.11 11.20 15.24
CA VAL A 441 27.27 11.71 15.99
C VAL A 441 28.57 11.60 15.19
N ASN A 442 28.79 10.49 14.49
CA ASN A 442 30.09 10.15 13.92
C ASN A 442 30.23 10.45 12.43
N THR A 443 29.16 10.87 11.74
CA THR A 443 29.20 11.13 10.29
C THR A 443 28.79 12.55 9.91
N ARG A 444 29.40 13.05 8.82
CA ARG A 444 29.10 14.37 8.27
C ARG A 444 27.70 14.42 7.66
N GLN A 445 27.10 15.60 7.59
CA GLN A 445 25.74 15.82 7.07
C GLN A 445 25.60 15.43 5.59
N ASP A 446 26.67 15.52 4.81
CA ASP A 446 26.74 15.16 3.38
C ASP A 446 27.12 13.68 3.14
N ALA A 447 27.32 12.89 4.20
CA ALA A 447 27.71 11.48 4.07
C ALA A 447 26.59 10.65 3.43
N VAL A 448 26.92 9.97 2.33
CA VAL A 448 25.96 9.20 1.53
C VAL A 448 25.96 7.73 1.94
N PHE A 449 24.77 7.19 2.23
CA PHE A 449 24.57 5.81 2.66
C PHE A 449 23.90 4.94 1.60
N ALA A 450 24.33 3.69 1.51
CA ALA A 450 23.70 2.62 0.72
C ALA A 450 23.46 1.40 1.60
N GLY A 451 22.41 0.62 1.32
CA GLY A 451 22.09 -0.59 2.08
C GLY A 451 20.71 -1.12 1.75
N ALA A 452 20.12 -1.92 2.64
CA ALA A 452 18.77 -2.43 2.42
C ALA A 452 17.76 -1.29 2.42
N MET A 453 16.75 -1.41 1.55
CA MET A 453 15.72 -0.38 1.38
C MET A 453 15.01 0.03 2.69
N PRO A 454 14.61 -0.89 3.60
CA PRO A 454 13.99 -0.53 4.88
C PRO A 454 14.87 0.34 5.77
N THR A 455 16.16 0.02 5.82
CA THR A 455 17.14 0.71 6.64
C THR A 455 17.46 2.08 6.07
N MET A 456 17.57 2.21 4.75
CA MET A 456 17.78 3.52 4.11
C MET A 456 16.63 4.49 4.39
N ALA A 457 15.38 4.04 4.40
CA ALA A 457 14.24 4.88 4.77
C ALA A 457 14.36 5.39 6.22
N SER A 458 14.80 4.52 7.14
CA SER A 458 14.99 4.85 8.56
C SER A 458 16.16 5.82 8.77
N VAL A 459 17.27 5.63 8.04
CA VAL A 459 18.43 6.53 8.02
C VAL A 459 18.00 7.91 7.54
N LYS A 460 17.30 8.01 6.42
CA LYS A 460 16.82 9.30 5.90
C LYS A 460 15.89 9.99 6.89
N LEU A 461 14.88 9.29 7.41
CA LEU A 461 13.91 9.88 8.35
C LEU A 461 14.58 10.43 9.62
N SER A 462 15.46 9.63 10.21
CA SER A 462 15.98 9.91 11.55
C SER A 462 17.21 10.82 11.52
N THR A 463 18.04 10.74 10.47
CA THR A 463 19.36 11.40 10.40
C THR A 463 19.45 12.45 9.30
N LEU A 464 18.48 12.51 8.38
CA LEU A 464 18.46 13.40 7.21
C LEU A 464 19.72 13.28 6.33
N ARG A 465 20.43 12.16 6.40
CA ARG A 465 21.58 11.86 5.53
C ARG A 465 21.12 11.49 4.12
N PRO A 466 21.88 11.87 3.06
CA PRO A 466 21.61 11.40 1.71
C PRO A 466 21.69 9.87 1.60
N ILE A 467 20.75 9.29 0.85
CA ILE A 467 20.66 7.86 0.58
C ILE A 467 20.71 7.57 -0.92
N VAL A 468 21.27 6.41 -1.27
CA VAL A 468 21.45 5.98 -2.68
C VAL A 468 20.18 5.32 -3.24
N ASN A 469 19.49 4.55 -2.41
CA ASN A 469 18.33 3.73 -2.77
C ASN A 469 17.28 3.75 -1.65
N HIS A 470 16.02 3.47 -1.99
CA HIS A 470 14.89 3.51 -1.06
C HIS A 470 13.77 2.53 -1.47
N PRO A 471 12.77 2.25 -0.61
CA PRO A 471 11.74 1.22 -0.83
C PRO A 471 10.82 1.37 -2.05
N HIS A 472 10.88 2.47 -2.81
CA HIS A 472 9.97 2.72 -3.92
C HIS A 472 10.48 2.09 -5.23
N TYR A 473 10.52 0.76 -5.26
CA TYR A 473 11.15 -0.06 -6.29
C TYR A 473 10.40 -0.06 -7.65
N GLU A 474 9.38 0.77 -7.85
CA GLU A 474 8.59 0.82 -9.08
C GLU A 474 9.31 1.52 -10.25
N ASP A 475 10.19 2.49 -9.97
CA ASP A 475 10.94 3.21 -11.01
C ASP A 475 12.11 2.37 -11.56
N ALA A 476 12.20 2.24 -12.89
CA ALA A 476 13.21 1.42 -13.54
C ALA A 476 14.66 1.88 -13.24
N GLY A 477 14.88 3.19 -13.11
CA GLY A 477 16.20 3.73 -12.74
C GLY A 477 16.55 3.38 -11.30
N LEU A 478 15.59 3.47 -10.37
CA LEU A 478 15.81 3.07 -8.99
C LEU A 478 16.04 1.56 -8.85
N ARG A 479 15.35 0.72 -9.63
CA ARG A 479 15.60 -0.72 -9.66
C ARG A 479 17.03 -1.03 -10.05
N ALA A 480 17.53 -0.41 -11.11
CA ALA A 480 18.93 -0.57 -11.54
C ALA A 480 19.92 -0.18 -10.44
N ARG A 481 19.69 0.95 -9.77
CA ARG A 481 20.53 1.43 -8.65
C ARG A 481 20.49 0.47 -7.47
N THR A 482 19.29 0.03 -7.10
CA THR A 482 19.07 -0.89 -5.97
C THR A 482 19.68 -2.25 -6.25
N LYS A 483 19.58 -2.76 -7.49
CA LYS A 483 20.29 -3.96 -7.93
C LYS A 483 21.80 -3.83 -7.72
N VAL A 484 22.40 -2.71 -8.07
CA VAL A 484 23.83 -2.46 -7.76
C VAL A 484 24.09 -2.49 -6.25
N VAL A 485 23.27 -1.83 -5.43
CA VAL A 485 23.41 -1.85 -3.96
C VAL A 485 23.28 -3.27 -3.38
N TYR A 486 22.37 -4.08 -3.90
CA TYR A 486 22.13 -5.45 -3.47
C TYR A 486 23.17 -6.43 -4.01
N SER A 487 24.06 -6.01 -4.93
CA SER A 487 25.17 -6.85 -5.39
C SER A 487 26.17 -7.21 -4.29
N MET A 488 26.15 -6.52 -3.14
CA MET A 488 26.88 -6.93 -1.92
C MET A 488 26.47 -8.32 -1.42
N TYR A 489 25.22 -8.73 -1.66
CA TYR A 489 24.69 -10.05 -1.29
C TYR A 489 24.90 -11.11 -2.37
N SER A 490 25.51 -10.74 -3.49
CA SER A 490 25.87 -11.67 -4.56
C SER A 490 27.18 -12.43 -4.26
N ARG A 491 27.61 -13.26 -5.20
CA ARG A 491 28.90 -13.97 -5.17
C ARG A 491 30.00 -13.27 -5.99
N LYS A 492 29.80 -11.99 -6.34
CA LYS A 492 30.76 -11.19 -7.12
C LYS A 492 32.02 -10.83 -6.32
N PRO A 493 33.16 -10.60 -6.99
CA PRO A 493 34.36 -10.10 -6.33
C PRO A 493 34.14 -8.74 -5.64
N ALA A 494 34.68 -8.59 -4.42
CA ALA A 494 34.56 -7.36 -3.63
C ALA A 494 35.04 -6.09 -4.38
N LYS A 495 36.08 -6.22 -5.21
CA LYS A 495 36.64 -5.12 -6.03
C LYS A 495 35.61 -4.54 -7.00
N ASP A 496 34.80 -5.39 -7.63
CA ASP A 496 33.83 -4.94 -8.62
C ASP A 496 32.63 -4.28 -7.94
N VAL A 497 32.15 -4.86 -6.85
CA VAL A 497 31.07 -4.27 -6.03
C VAL A 497 31.48 -2.90 -5.48
N LYS A 498 32.72 -2.77 -4.98
CA LYS A 498 33.28 -1.48 -4.53
C LYS A 498 33.22 -0.43 -5.66
N ARG A 499 33.68 -0.79 -6.86
CA ARG A 499 33.69 0.13 -8.02
C ARG A 499 32.29 0.63 -8.36
N GLU A 500 31.30 -0.25 -8.39
CA GLU A 500 29.92 0.13 -8.69
C GLU A 500 29.29 1.00 -7.59
N LEU A 501 29.58 0.72 -6.31
CA LEU A 501 29.12 1.57 -5.20
C LEU A 501 29.74 2.98 -5.24
N ILE A 502 31.01 3.10 -5.63
CA ILE A 502 31.68 4.39 -5.83
C ILE A 502 31.02 5.17 -6.98
N LYS A 503 30.66 4.52 -8.09
CA LYS A 503 29.94 5.14 -9.20
C LYS A 503 28.59 5.73 -8.77
N LEU A 504 27.92 5.11 -7.79
CA LEU A 504 26.68 5.62 -7.21
C LEU A 504 26.90 6.77 -6.20
N GLY A 505 28.15 7.07 -5.85
CA GLY A 505 28.50 8.13 -4.91
C GLY A 505 28.41 7.72 -3.42
N ALA A 506 28.25 6.43 -3.12
CA ALA A 506 28.13 5.94 -1.74
C ALA A 506 29.44 6.16 -0.97
N ASN A 507 29.35 6.61 0.28
CA ASN A 507 30.51 6.72 1.18
C ASN A 507 30.52 5.61 2.23
N TYR A 508 29.34 5.18 2.65
CA TYR A 508 29.14 4.11 3.62
C TYR A 508 28.13 3.10 3.08
N TYR A 509 28.37 1.82 3.36
CA TYR A 509 27.46 0.72 3.11
C TYR A 509 27.00 0.11 4.43
N ILE A 510 25.70 -0.02 4.65
CA ILE A 510 25.13 -0.68 5.82
C ILE A 510 24.82 -2.13 5.44
N LEU A 511 25.61 -3.06 5.98
CA LEU A 511 25.45 -4.49 5.81
C LEU A 511 24.54 -5.06 6.90
N GLU A 512 23.44 -5.69 6.48
CA GLU A 512 22.57 -6.47 7.35
C GLU A 512 22.89 -7.95 7.20
N GLU A 513 23.32 -8.60 8.27
CA GLU A 513 23.70 -10.02 8.24
C GLU A 513 22.48 -10.94 8.05
N SER A 514 21.33 -10.53 8.57
CA SER A 514 20.06 -11.24 8.41
C SER A 514 19.71 -11.49 6.93
N LEU A 515 19.96 -10.52 6.04
CA LEU A 515 19.70 -10.67 4.60
C LEU A 515 20.66 -11.63 3.89
N CYS A 516 21.85 -11.88 4.46
CA CYS A 516 22.83 -12.80 3.90
C CYS A 516 22.47 -14.26 4.18
N VAL A 517 21.90 -14.54 5.37
CA VAL A 517 21.62 -15.90 5.86
C VAL A 517 20.14 -16.28 5.76
N SER A 518 19.22 -15.29 5.81
CA SER A 518 17.78 -15.54 5.86
C SER A 518 17.29 -16.32 4.64
N ARG A 519 16.72 -17.49 4.90
CA ARG A 519 16.09 -18.36 3.91
C ARG A 519 14.61 -18.53 4.26
N LYS A 520 13.74 -17.79 3.57
CA LYS A 520 12.28 -17.93 3.74
C LYS A 520 11.75 -19.18 3.02
N LYS A 521 12.28 -19.46 1.83
CA LYS A 521 11.93 -20.59 0.95
C LYS A 521 13.19 -21.07 0.22
N PRO A 522 13.26 -22.34 -0.24
CA PRO A 522 14.35 -22.79 -1.10
C PRO A 522 14.38 -21.99 -2.41
N GLY A 523 15.54 -21.44 -2.78
CA GLY A 523 15.71 -20.59 -3.96
C GLY A 523 15.35 -19.11 -3.75
N CYS A 524 15.11 -18.69 -2.51
CA CYS A 524 14.69 -17.33 -2.14
C CYS A 524 15.62 -16.64 -1.13
N SER A 525 16.82 -17.18 -0.89
CA SER A 525 17.87 -16.39 -0.21
C SER A 525 18.48 -15.38 -1.19
N MET A 526 19.00 -14.26 -0.69
CA MET A 526 19.58 -13.22 -1.56
C MET A 526 20.73 -13.72 -2.45
N PRO A 527 21.65 -14.59 -1.98
CA PRO A 527 22.64 -15.20 -2.85
C PRO A 527 22.02 -16.10 -3.94
N GLU A 528 21.01 -16.92 -3.62
CA GLU A 528 20.31 -17.78 -4.59
C GLU A 528 19.58 -16.94 -5.66
N ILE A 529 18.98 -15.81 -5.29
CA ILE A 529 18.33 -14.89 -6.24
C ILE A 529 19.36 -14.28 -7.20
N TRP A 530 20.55 -13.94 -6.68
CA TRP A 530 21.66 -13.46 -7.50
C TRP A 530 22.26 -14.51 -8.41
N ASP A 531 22.28 -15.78 -8.01
CA ASP A 531 22.81 -16.89 -8.81
C ASP A 531 22.01 -17.06 -10.12
N VAL A 532 20.74 -16.64 -10.17
CA VAL A 532 19.92 -16.61 -11.40
C VAL A 532 20.36 -15.51 -12.36
N GLU A 533 20.77 -14.35 -11.83
CA GLU A 533 21.19 -13.19 -12.61
C GLU A 533 22.67 -13.29 -13.05
N ASP A 534 23.51 -13.86 -12.21
CA ASP A 534 24.95 -14.00 -12.42
C ASP A 534 25.42 -15.45 -12.25
N PRO A 535 25.07 -16.34 -13.21
CA PRO A 535 25.41 -17.76 -13.12
C PRO A 535 26.93 -18.00 -13.18
N ALA A 536 27.71 -17.07 -13.72
CA ALA A 536 29.16 -17.19 -13.84
C ALA A 536 29.87 -17.22 -12.47
N ASN A 537 29.29 -16.57 -11.45
CA ASN A 537 29.82 -16.57 -10.08
C ASN A 537 29.12 -17.59 -9.17
N SER A 538 28.20 -18.39 -9.71
CA SER A 538 27.52 -19.43 -8.95
C SER A 538 28.54 -20.43 -8.35
N GLY A 539 28.38 -20.74 -7.07
CA GLY A 539 29.28 -21.64 -6.32
C GLY A 539 30.41 -20.99 -5.52
N ARG A 540 30.71 -19.69 -5.70
CA ARG A 540 31.67 -18.97 -4.83
C ARG A 540 31.06 -18.63 -3.47
N VAL A 541 31.85 -18.33 -2.45
CA VAL A 541 31.31 -17.86 -1.15
C VAL A 541 30.61 -16.51 -1.34
N PRO A 542 29.38 -16.31 -0.81
CA PRO A 542 28.69 -15.02 -0.88
C PRO A 542 29.52 -13.88 -0.30
N LEU A 543 29.54 -12.74 -1.00
CA LEU A 543 30.35 -11.59 -0.61
C LEU A 543 29.95 -11.05 0.76
N CYS A 544 28.65 -11.03 1.08
CA CYS A 544 28.16 -10.61 2.40
C CYS A 544 28.76 -11.44 3.55
N THR A 545 28.97 -12.75 3.37
CA THR A 545 29.62 -13.61 4.37
C THR A 545 31.10 -13.29 4.50
N LEU A 546 31.77 -13.00 3.38
CA LEU A 546 33.17 -12.56 3.41
C LEU A 546 33.30 -11.22 4.15
N MET A 547 32.45 -10.25 3.84
CA MET A 547 32.45 -8.92 4.48
C MET A 547 32.06 -8.95 5.97
N SER A 548 31.28 -9.96 6.39
CA SER A 548 31.01 -10.23 7.82
C SER A 548 32.23 -10.84 8.54
N LYS A 549 33.13 -11.55 7.85
CA LYS A 549 34.36 -12.10 8.45
C LYS A 549 35.52 -11.11 8.38
N ASP A 550 35.90 -10.69 7.18
CA ASP A 550 36.94 -9.72 6.92
C ASP A 550 36.56 -8.83 5.73
N SER A 551 36.45 -7.54 5.98
CA SER A 551 36.03 -6.54 4.99
C SER A 551 37.22 -5.95 4.20
N ARG A 552 38.46 -6.18 4.65
CA ARG A 552 39.67 -5.62 4.03
C ARG A 552 40.11 -6.40 2.78
N PRO A 553 40.85 -5.76 1.85
CA PRO A 553 41.27 -4.36 1.82
C PRO A 553 40.25 -3.41 1.18
N TYR A 554 39.13 -3.93 0.67
CA TYR A 554 38.20 -3.15 -0.17
C TYR A 554 37.25 -2.26 0.63
N PHE A 555 36.89 -2.67 1.85
CA PHE A 555 36.02 -1.94 2.75
C PHE A 555 36.65 -1.88 4.15
N PHE A 556 36.26 -0.87 4.94
CA PHE A 556 36.69 -0.74 6.33
C PHE A 556 35.49 -0.71 7.25
N THR A 557 35.39 -1.69 8.16
CA THR A 557 34.36 -1.67 9.20
C THR A 557 34.62 -0.51 10.15
N VAL A 558 33.63 0.38 10.31
CA VAL A 558 33.70 1.57 11.19
C VAL A 558 32.68 1.56 12.33
N PHE A 559 31.67 0.71 12.22
CA PHE A 559 30.67 0.44 13.25
C PHE A 559 30.16 -0.98 13.09
N GLU A 560 29.88 -1.64 14.20
CA GLU A 560 29.35 -2.99 14.24
C GLU A 560 28.51 -3.18 15.50
N ASN A 561 27.34 -3.77 15.33
CA ASN A 561 26.53 -4.30 16.42
C ASN A 561 25.89 -5.64 16.02
N SER A 562 24.95 -6.14 16.82
CA SER A 562 24.39 -7.49 16.65
C SER A 562 23.68 -7.73 15.32
N ASN A 563 23.19 -6.69 14.63
CA ASN A 563 22.44 -6.84 13.38
C ASN A 563 23.05 -6.07 12.19
N TYR A 564 23.79 -4.99 12.46
CA TYR A 564 24.27 -4.06 11.45
C TYR A 564 25.78 -3.88 11.51
N ARG A 565 26.40 -3.84 10.33
CA ARG A 565 27.80 -3.45 10.17
C ARG A 565 27.90 -2.31 9.16
N VAL A 566 28.53 -1.20 9.56
CA VAL A 566 28.78 -0.07 8.65
C VAL A 566 30.18 -0.19 8.06
N LEU A 567 30.22 -0.31 6.74
CA LEU A 567 31.42 -0.43 5.94
C LEU A 567 31.71 0.91 5.26
N LYS A 568 32.83 1.54 5.61
CA LYS A 568 33.34 2.72 4.90
C LYS A 568 33.95 2.29 3.58
N ILE A 569 33.58 2.98 2.51
CA ILE A 569 34.06 2.75 1.15
C ILE A 569 35.22 3.71 0.89
N PRO A 570 36.47 3.24 0.86
CA PRO A 570 37.61 4.10 0.55
C PRO A 570 37.52 4.56 -0.90
N ARG A 571 37.57 5.89 -1.11
CA ARG A 571 37.73 6.46 -2.45
C ARG A 571 39.10 6.03 -3.00
N GLU A 572 39.14 5.74 -4.29
CA GLU A 572 40.39 5.41 -5.00
C GLU A 572 41.35 6.60 -5.00
#